data_AF-A0A948YAH5-F1
#
_entry.id   AF-A0A948YAH5-F1
#
_cell.length_a   1.000
_cell.length_b   1.000
_cell.length_c   1.000
_cell.angle_alpha   90.00
_cell.angle_beta   90.00
_cell.angle_gamma   90.00
#
_symmetry.space_group_name_H-M   'P 1'
#
loop_
_entity.id
_entity.type
_entity.pdbx_description
1 polymer ?
#
loop_
_entity_poly.entity_id
_entity_poly.type
_entity_poly.pdbx_seq_one_letter_code
_entity_poly.pdbx_strand_id
1 'polypeptide(L)'
;MSNNHFYKNISFLWLPVFMGIILLIGFATSIISLQQTNNIQAKAESSTASIDQKDCAVPSDQLQISSQEQKMLDQINAHRTQYGLNNLVWSDTLINASKWMSRDMLKNQYLGHTDSLGRDVKTRLSDCGYSTSISIAENLDSGVKDSTIIFQTWKHSPPQNANLLSDKFKEAGIALASDPASDSYYWTLDLGGGTVTMTPTPSIIITPTPTQAHSSPSPFPTNRPTPTSTPEPTFDPTPTTVPGFTPNPLDMQFFVSAKVIGIGEDGNRNPKHFTRYVTVSIYDMDNKLVKEGNGYIIYDRENLFRGIVHFGPVENGIYYIKILSPRMLKAIVEPAFRALDSKILNILPLVTLIQGDINADNVIDIADYNISLGCFQDKKCEDKNLIDFNDDGLTDIIDYNILLRDYWEWQGD
;
A
#
# COMPACT_ATOMS: atom_id res chain seq x y z
N MET A 1 97.44 -16.52 -43.42
CA MET A 1 98.01 -17.73 -42.80
C MET A 1 97.75 -17.63 -41.30
N SER A 2 97.12 -18.60 -40.61
CA SER A 2 97.60 -19.95 -40.26
C SER A 2 98.78 -19.89 -39.27
N ASN A 3 98.86 -20.58 -38.12
CA ASN A 3 97.97 -21.54 -37.40
C ASN A 3 98.53 -21.74 -35.94
N ASN A 4 97.99 -22.48 -34.94
CA ASN A 4 96.82 -23.37 -34.81
C ASN A 4 96.39 -23.59 -33.31
N HIS A 5 95.14 -24.06 -33.08
CA HIS A 5 94.68 -24.91 -31.93
C HIS A 5 94.88 -24.42 -30.45
N PHE A 6 94.33 -25.06 -29.39
CA PHE A 6 93.64 -26.36 -29.21
C PHE A 6 92.29 -26.26 -28.43
N TYR A 7 91.54 -27.37 -28.41
CA TYR A 7 90.12 -27.48 -28.07
C TYR A 7 89.73 -27.42 -26.59
N LYS A 8 88.43 -27.13 -26.35
CA LYS A 8 87.73 -27.14 -25.06
C LYS A 8 86.36 -27.80 -25.25
N ASN A 9 86.06 -28.90 -24.53
CA ASN A 9 84.71 -29.47 -24.37
C ASN A 9 84.68 -30.55 -23.27
N ILE A 10 83.80 -30.38 -22.27
CA ILE A 10 83.36 -31.42 -21.32
C ILE A 10 81.84 -31.25 -21.15
N SER A 11 81.13 -32.35 -20.89
CA SER A 11 79.72 -32.56 -21.22
C SER A 11 78.73 -32.38 -20.07
N PHE A 12 77.48 -32.05 -20.47
CA PHE A 12 76.18 -32.39 -19.87
C PHE A 12 76.14 -32.99 -18.45
N LEU A 13 75.44 -32.29 -17.54
CA LEU A 13 74.23 -32.81 -16.86
C LEU A 13 73.44 -31.65 -16.20
N TRP A 14 72.23 -31.93 -15.68
CA TRP A 14 71.34 -31.02 -14.92
C TRP A 14 70.72 -29.79 -15.63
N LEU A 15 69.49 -29.94 -16.18
CA LEU A 15 68.24 -29.33 -15.66
C LEU A 15 67.04 -29.38 -16.64
N PRO A 16 66.21 -30.44 -16.60
CA PRO A 16 64.91 -30.48 -17.25
C PRO A 16 63.75 -30.48 -16.22
N VAL A 17 63.50 -29.33 -15.57
CA VAL A 17 62.42 -29.19 -14.56
C VAL A 17 61.42 -28.07 -14.91
N PHE A 18 61.86 -26.99 -15.55
CA PHE A 18 61.03 -25.80 -15.77
C PHE A 18 59.98 -25.89 -16.89
N MET A 19 59.97 -26.97 -17.67
CA MET A 19 59.06 -27.13 -18.83
C MET A 19 57.90 -28.12 -18.57
N GLY A 20 57.75 -28.66 -17.36
CA GLY A 20 56.61 -29.52 -16.99
C GLY A 20 55.43 -28.81 -16.31
N ILE A 21 55.68 -27.71 -15.61
CA ILE A 21 54.69 -27.09 -14.71
C ILE A 21 53.70 -26.17 -15.44
N ILE A 22 54.15 -25.45 -16.48
CA ILE A 22 53.32 -24.47 -17.21
C ILE A 22 52.12 -25.14 -17.90
N LEU A 23 52.27 -26.39 -18.35
CA LEU A 23 51.21 -27.12 -19.05
C LEU A 23 50.13 -27.71 -18.11
N LEU A 24 50.44 -27.91 -16.83
CA LEU A 24 49.47 -28.36 -15.82
C LEU A 24 48.59 -27.22 -15.30
N ILE A 25 49.15 -26.01 -15.13
CA ILE A 25 48.41 -24.85 -14.65
C ILE A 25 47.34 -24.41 -15.66
N GLY A 26 47.64 -24.45 -16.97
CA GLY A 26 46.70 -24.09 -18.03
C GLY A 26 45.49 -25.03 -18.17
N PHE A 27 45.65 -26.31 -17.84
CA PHE A 27 44.51 -27.25 -17.80
C PHE A 27 43.64 -27.05 -16.55
N ALA A 28 44.24 -26.78 -15.39
CA ALA A 28 43.49 -26.55 -14.15
C ALA A 28 42.58 -25.31 -14.25
N THR A 29 43.08 -24.19 -14.77
CA THR A 29 42.27 -22.96 -14.94
C THR A 29 41.15 -23.15 -15.98
N SER A 30 41.39 -23.91 -17.05
CA SER A 30 40.39 -24.22 -18.07
C SER A 30 39.23 -25.05 -17.51
N ILE A 31 39.52 -26.07 -16.69
CA ILE A 31 38.50 -26.94 -16.07
C ILE A 31 37.68 -26.18 -15.02
N ILE A 32 38.34 -25.35 -14.20
CA ILE A 32 37.64 -24.51 -13.20
C ILE A 32 36.72 -23.51 -13.89
N SER A 33 37.18 -22.87 -14.98
CA SER A 33 36.35 -21.95 -15.77
C SER A 33 35.10 -22.65 -16.33
N LEU A 34 35.26 -23.85 -16.90
CA LEU A 34 34.14 -24.66 -17.41
C LEU A 34 33.17 -25.12 -16.31
N GLN A 35 33.66 -25.52 -15.13
CA GLN A 35 32.77 -25.82 -14.00
C GLN A 35 32.06 -24.57 -13.47
N GLN A 36 32.71 -23.41 -13.50
CA GLN A 36 32.11 -22.15 -13.07
C GLN A 36 31.06 -21.66 -14.07
N THR A 37 31.29 -21.75 -15.38
CA THR A 37 30.24 -21.48 -16.38
C THR A 37 29.08 -22.46 -16.25
N ASN A 38 29.33 -23.75 -16.04
CA ASN A 38 28.26 -24.74 -15.89
C ASN A 38 27.44 -24.53 -14.60
N ASN A 39 28.06 -24.12 -13.48
CA ASN A 39 27.33 -23.78 -12.25
C ASN A 39 26.59 -22.44 -12.35
N ILE A 40 27.15 -21.44 -13.04
CA ILE A 40 26.44 -20.19 -13.35
C ILE A 40 25.24 -20.50 -14.27
N GLN A 41 25.42 -21.34 -15.28
CA GLN A 41 24.37 -21.70 -16.23
C GLN A 41 23.29 -22.57 -15.59
N ALA A 42 23.63 -23.59 -14.79
CA ALA A 42 22.63 -24.36 -14.03
C ALA A 42 21.86 -23.49 -13.02
N LYS A 43 22.52 -22.49 -12.40
CA LYS A 43 21.85 -21.51 -11.54
C LYS A 43 21.00 -20.51 -12.32
N ALA A 44 21.37 -20.19 -13.56
CA ALA A 44 20.61 -19.33 -14.46
C ALA A 44 19.40 -20.07 -15.07
N GLU A 45 19.55 -21.34 -15.44
CA GLU A 45 18.48 -22.22 -15.93
C GLU A 45 17.47 -22.52 -14.81
N SER A 46 17.93 -22.65 -13.57
CA SER A 46 17.06 -22.63 -12.38
C SER A 46 16.32 -21.29 -12.15
N SER A 47 16.65 -20.23 -12.90
CA SER A 47 15.95 -18.94 -12.92
C SER A 47 15.29 -18.60 -14.27
N THR A 48 15.37 -19.51 -15.27
CA THR A 48 14.76 -19.33 -16.60
C THR A 48 13.92 -20.53 -17.04
N ALA A 49 13.56 -21.42 -16.11
CA ALA A 49 12.33 -22.19 -16.22
C ALA A 49 11.15 -21.22 -16.33
N SER A 50 10.60 -21.05 -17.54
CA SER A 50 9.39 -20.26 -17.76
C SER A 50 8.21 -20.97 -17.11
N ILE A 51 7.94 -20.62 -15.85
CA ILE A 51 6.67 -20.94 -15.19
C ILE A 51 5.58 -20.28 -16.03
N ASP A 52 4.80 -21.11 -16.72
CA ASP A 52 3.53 -20.72 -17.32
C ASP A 52 2.63 -20.25 -16.16
N GLN A 53 2.56 -18.93 -15.94
CA GLN A 53 2.16 -18.34 -14.66
C GLN A 53 0.64 -18.35 -14.52
N LYS A 54 0.09 -19.55 -14.33
CA LYS A 54 -1.34 -19.76 -14.23
C LYS A 54 -1.88 -19.32 -12.87
N ASP A 55 -2.37 -18.08 -12.87
CA ASP A 55 -3.41 -17.50 -12.01
C ASP A 55 -3.19 -17.51 -10.51
N CYS A 56 -3.15 -18.67 -9.87
CA CYS A 56 -3.08 -18.81 -8.41
C CYS A 56 -2.22 -19.99 -7.95
N ALA A 57 -1.34 -20.51 -8.83
CA ALA A 57 -0.38 -21.58 -8.51
C ALA A 57 0.71 -21.11 -7.51
N VAL A 58 0.37 -21.08 -6.23
CA VAL A 58 1.30 -20.88 -5.12
C VAL A 58 2.00 -22.22 -4.83
N PRO A 59 3.35 -22.30 -4.82
CA PRO A 59 4.04 -23.54 -4.49
C PRO A 59 3.81 -23.93 -3.02
N SER A 60 3.86 -25.22 -2.70
CA SER A 60 3.35 -25.76 -1.42
C SER A 60 4.11 -25.31 -0.16
N ASP A 61 5.33 -24.79 -0.33
CA ASP A 61 6.11 -24.11 0.70
C ASP A 61 5.61 -22.68 0.99
N GLN A 62 5.03 -22.00 -0.01
CA GLN A 62 4.37 -20.70 0.14
C GLN A 62 2.89 -20.81 0.56
N LEU A 63 2.26 -21.99 0.46
CA LEU A 63 0.91 -22.22 1.00
C LEU A 63 0.84 -22.11 2.54
N GLN A 64 1.97 -22.29 3.24
CA GLN A 64 2.02 -22.28 4.71
C GLN A 64 1.50 -20.97 5.31
N ILE A 65 0.71 -21.05 6.37
CA ILE A 65 0.14 -19.90 7.08
C ILE A 65 1.17 -19.34 8.06
N SER A 66 1.45 -18.05 7.96
CA SER A 66 2.39 -17.36 8.86
C SER A 66 1.79 -17.11 10.24
N SER A 67 2.63 -16.89 11.25
CA SER A 67 2.16 -16.54 12.60
C SER A 67 1.41 -15.20 12.67
N GLN A 68 1.59 -14.31 11.69
CA GLN A 68 0.83 -13.06 11.57
C GLN A 68 -0.51 -13.29 10.87
N GLU A 69 -0.58 -14.18 9.87
CA GLU A 69 -1.84 -14.58 9.20
C GLU A 69 -2.77 -15.35 10.17
N GLN A 70 -2.23 -16.27 10.99
CA GLN A 70 -3.02 -16.94 12.03
C GLN A 70 -3.49 -15.96 13.12
N LYS A 71 -2.61 -15.08 13.59
CA LYS A 71 -2.95 -14.03 14.58
C LYS A 71 -4.05 -13.10 14.06
N MET A 72 -4.03 -12.74 12.78
CA MET A 72 -5.11 -11.99 12.12
C MET A 72 -6.44 -12.75 12.18
N LEU A 73 -6.48 -14.03 11.78
CA LEU A 73 -7.72 -14.83 11.84
C LEU A 73 -8.24 -14.96 13.28
N ASP A 74 -7.35 -15.17 14.25
CA ASP A 74 -7.71 -15.26 15.67
C ASP A 74 -8.32 -13.95 16.19
N GLN A 75 -7.78 -12.80 15.76
CA GLN A 75 -8.31 -11.46 16.09
C GLN A 75 -9.68 -11.19 15.46
N ILE A 76 -9.86 -11.54 14.17
CA ILE A 76 -11.15 -11.43 13.47
C ILE A 76 -12.20 -12.33 14.13
N ASN A 77 -11.84 -13.56 14.49
CA ASN A 77 -12.75 -14.50 15.14
C ASN A 77 -13.12 -14.09 16.58
N ALA A 78 -12.18 -13.52 17.33
CA ALA A 78 -12.47 -12.93 18.64
C ALA A 78 -13.47 -11.76 18.53
N HIS A 79 -13.31 -10.90 17.53
CA HIS A 79 -14.23 -9.79 17.23
C HIS A 79 -15.62 -10.31 16.80
N ARG A 80 -15.69 -11.25 15.86
CA ARG A 80 -16.96 -11.89 15.45
C ARG A 80 -17.69 -12.55 16.63
N THR A 81 -16.96 -13.21 17.52
CA THR A 81 -17.51 -13.80 18.75
C THR A 81 -18.14 -12.76 19.68
N GLN A 82 -17.58 -11.54 19.78
CA GLN A 82 -18.15 -10.45 20.60
C GLN A 82 -19.52 -9.97 20.07
N TYR A 83 -19.79 -10.13 18.77
CA TYR A 83 -21.06 -9.81 18.12
C TYR A 83 -21.98 -11.05 17.96
N GLY A 84 -21.62 -12.19 18.55
CA GLY A 84 -22.41 -13.43 18.48
C GLY A 84 -22.36 -14.16 17.13
N LEU A 85 -21.40 -13.81 16.27
CA LEU A 85 -21.22 -14.40 14.95
C LEU A 85 -20.35 -15.65 15.00
N ASN A 86 -20.55 -16.57 14.04
CA ASN A 86 -19.72 -17.75 13.90
C ASN A 86 -18.30 -17.38 13.42
N ASN A 87 -17.30 -18.10 13.95
CA ASN A 87 -15.92 -18.01 13.50
C ASN A 87 -15.78 -18.35 12.01
N LEU A 88 -14.91 -17.62 11.32
CA LEU A 88 -14.39 -17.94 10.01
C LEU A 88 -13.37 -19.08 10.11
N VAL A 89 -13.35 -19.96 9.11
CA VAL A 89 -12.35 -21.02 8.95
C VAL A 89 -11.47 -20.78 7.73
N TRP A 90 -10.27 -21.35 7.72
CA TRP A 90 -9.38 -21.31 6.56
C TRP A 90 -10.00 -22.01 5.33
N SER A 91 -9.79 -21.43 4.16
CA SER A 91 -10.10 -22.05 2.86
C SER A 91 -8.88 -21.96 1.94
N ASP A 92 -8.36 -23.12 1.51
CA ASP A 92 -7.13 -23.20 0.71
C ASP A 92 -7.23 -22.41 -0.61
N THR A 93 -8.41 -22.35 -1.23
CA THR A 93 -8.64 -21.60 -2.48
C THR A 93 -8.74 -20.08 -2.25
N LEU A 94 -9.19 -19.61 -1.08
CA LEU A 94 -9.07 -18.21 -0.68
C LEU A 94 -7.62 -17.85 -0.28
N ILE A 95 -6.90 -18.77 0.35
CA ILE A 95 -5.46 -18.61 0.66
C ILE A 95 -4.65 -18.47 -0.64
N ASN A 96 -4.98 -19.23 -1.69
CA ASN A 96 -4.36 -19.08 -3.01
C ASN A 96 -4.60 -17.68 -3.62
N ALA A 97 -5.81 -17.15 -3.51
CA ALA A 97 -6.19 -15.84 -4.04
C ALA A 97 -5.53 -14.69 -3.30
N SER A 98 -5.63 -14.66 -1.97
CA SER A 98 -5.01 -13.64 -1.14
C SER A 98 -3.49 -13.64 -1.32
N LYS A 99 -2.86 -14.82 -1.44
CA LYS A 99 -1.42 -14.93 -1.74
C LYS A 99 -1.06 -14.56 -3.17
N TRP A 100 -1.94 -14.69 -4.15
CA TRP A 100 -1.75 -14.00 -5.43
C TRP A 100 -1.78 -12.48 -5.23
N MET A 101 -2.85 -11.96 -4.64
CA MET A 101 -3.13 -10.53 -4.58
C MET A 101 -2.07 -9.74 -3.79
N SER A 102 -1.72 -10.18 -2.57
CA SER A 102 -0.66 -9.50 -1.79
C SER A 102 0.69 -9.50 -2.53
N ARG A 103 1.05 -10.58 -3.23
CA ARG A 103 2.30 -10.64 -4.03
C ARG A 103 2.22 -9.75 -5.27
N ASP A 104 1.05 -9.62 -5.89
CA ASP A 104 0.85 -8.78 -7.07
C ASP A 104 0.88 -7.28 -6.72
N MET A 105 0.21 -6.89 -5.63
CA MET A 105 0.31 -5.55 -5.05
C MET A 105 1.76 -5.20 -4.67
N LEU A 106 2.48 -6.10 -4.00
CA LEU A 106 3.91 -5.92 -3.68
C LEU A 106 4.79 -5.79 -4.93
N LYS A 107 4.55 -6.61 -5.96
CA LYS A 107 5.34 -6.62 -7.20
C LYS A 107 5.15 -5.34 -8.01
N ASN A 108 3.92 -4.83 -8.10
CA ASN A 108 3.58 -3.71 -8.97
C ASN A 108 3.37 -2.39 -8.20
N GLN A 109 3.53 -2.40 -6.86
CA GLN A 109 3.52 -1.23 -5.96
C GLN A 109 2.23 -0.41 -6.01
N TYR A 110 1.09 -1.09 -5.82
CA TYR A 110 -0.24 -0.49 -5.74
C TYR A 110 -1.07 -1.12 -4.62
N LEU A 111 -2.15 -0.45 -4.19
CA LEU A 111 -3.19 -0.96 -3.32
C LEU A 111 -4.54 -0.78 -4.03
N GLY A 112 -5.36 -1.84 -4.12
CA GLY A 112 -6.67 -1.80 -4.77
C GLY A 112 -7.15 -3.16 -5.28
N HIS A 113 -8.46 -3.32 -5.47
CA HIS A 113 -9.12 -4.63 -5.63
C HIS A 113 -8.97 -5.32 -7.01
N THR A 114 -8.45 -4.62 -8.02
CA THR A 114 -8.21 -5.17 -9.37
C THR A 114 -6.75 -5.57 -9.52
N ASP A 115 -6.46 -6.80 -9.94
CA ASP A 115 -5.08 -7.28 -10.07
C ASP A 115 -4.36 -6.78 -11.34
N SER A 116 -3.05 -6.97 -11.44
CA SER A 116 -2.26 -6.50 -12.60
C SER A 116 -2.59 -7.22 -13.93
N LEU A 117 -3.43 -8.26 -13.89
CA LEU A 117 -3.99 -8.91 -15.09
C LEU A 117 -5.36 -8.31 -15.49
N GLY A 118 -5.85 -7.31 -14.75
CA GLY A 118 -7.13 -6.64 -14.97
C GLY A 118 -8.33 -7.36 -14.36
N ARG A 119 -8.12 -8.29 -13.41
CA ARG A 119 -9.20 -9.08 -12.80
C ARG A 119 -9.74 -8.42 -11.55
N ASP A 120 -11.06 -8.27 -11.49
CA ASP A 120 -11.76 -7.95 -10.25
C ASP A 120 -11.67 -9.12 -9.24
N VAL A 121 -12.08 -8.85 -7.98
CA VAL A 121 -12.11 -9.85 -6.89
C VAL A 121 -12.83 -11.13 -7.35
N LYS A 122 -13.95 -10.99 -8.05
CA LYS A 122 -14.78 -12.12 -8.48
C LYS A 122 -14.06 -13.00 -9.50
N THR A 123 -13.41 -12.41 -10.49
CA THR A 123 -12.67 -13.15 -11.52
C THR A 123 -11.43 -13.80 -10.93
N ARG A 124 -10.66 -13.07 -10.11
CA ARG A 124 -9.50 -13.59 -9.37
C ARG A 124 -9.88 -14.79 -8.49
N LEU A 125 -10.90 -14.67 -7.65
CA LEU A 125 -11.39 -15.77 -6.81
C LEU A 125 -11.83 -16.99 -7.64
N SER A 126 -12.52 -16.76 -8.77
CA SER A 126 -12.97 -17.83 -9.67
C SER A 126 -11.79 -18.58 -10.31
N ASP A 127 -10.76 -17.86 -10.77
CA ASP A 127 -9.56 -18.44 -11.38
C ASP A 127 -8.71 -19.22 -10.35
N CYS A 128 -8.76 -18.81 -9.07
CA CYS A 128 -8.18 -19.55 -7.95
C CYS A 128 -8.99 -20.79 -7.53
N GLY A 129 -10.10 -21.08 -8.20
CA GLY A 129 -10.97 -22.22 -7.92
C GLY A 129 -11.93 -22.02 -6.74
N TYR A 130 -12.13 -20.78 -6.27
CA TYR A 130 -13.20 -20.49 -5.31
C TYR A 130 -14.55 -20.33 -6.03
N SER A 131 -15.64 -20.75 -5.38
CA SER A 131 -16.98 -20.58 -5.94
C SER A 131 -17.45 -19.15 -5.77
N THR A 132 -17.73 -18.43 -6.87
CA THR A 132 -18.22 -17.03 -6.83
C THR A 132 -19.71 -16.90 -7.21
N SER A 133 -20.45 -18.00 -7.01
CA SER A 133 -21.93 -18.05 -7.03
C SER A 133 -22.56 -17.81 -5.65
N ILE A 134 -21.74 -17.43 -4.68
CA ILE A 134 -22.06 -17.18 -3.26
C ILE A 134 -21.47 -15.83 -2.84
N SER A 135 -21.83 -15.34 -1.66
CA SER A 135 -21.26 -14.09 -1.11
C SER A 135 -19.74 -14.18 -0.98
N ILE A 136 -19.06 -13.15 -1.48
CA ILE A 136 -17.62 -12.91 -1.37
C ILE A 136 -17.36 -11.45 -0.96
N ALA A 137 -16.21 -11.17 -0.36
CA ALA A 137 -15.69 -9.83 -0.11
C ALA A 137 -14.16 -9.85 0.02
N GLU A 138 -13.53 -8.68 -0.01
CA GLU A 138 -12.09 -8.52 0.19
C GLU A 138 -11.80 -7.28 1.05
N ASN A 139 -10.90 -7.40 2.02
CA ASN A 139 -10.25 -6.26 2.67
C ASN A 139 -8.76 -6.24 2.30
N LEU A 140 -8.23 -5.05 2.03
CA LEU A 140 -6.81 -4.81 1.72
C LEU A 140 -6.23 -3.80 2.73
N ASP A 141 -4.91 -3.83 2.94
CA ASP A 141 -4.13 -2.76 3.62
C ASP A 141 -2.63 -2.96 3.28
N SER A 142 -1.77 -2.03 3.66
CA SER A 142 -0.32 -2.14 3.40
C SER A 142 0.54 -1.45 4.48
N GLY A 143 1.84 -1.29 4.24
CA GLY A 143 2.74 -0.43 5.03
C GLY A 143 3.27 -1.01 6.35
N VAL A 144 2.58 -1.96 7.01
CA VAL A 144 3.08 -2.54 8.28
C VAL A 144 2.96 -4.07 8.38
N LYS A 145 3.87 -4.67 9.16
CA LYS A 145 3.99 -6.13 9.34
C LYS A 145 3.13 -6.73 10.44
N ASP A 146 2.70 -5.96 11.45
CA ASP A 146 1.95 -6.52 12.57
C ASP A 146 0.46 -6.61 12.24
N SER A 147 -0.05 -7.84 12.18
CA SER A 147 -1.47 -8.17 12.02
C SER A 147 -2.40 -7.42 12.96
N THR A 148 -1.97 -7.08 14.18
CA THR A 148 -2.77 -6.30 15.15
C THR A 148 -3.11 -4.93 14.61
N ILE A 149 -2.16 -4.28 13.94
CA ILE A 149 -2.31 -2.90 13.47
C ILE A 149 -3.33 -2.90 12.32
N ILE A 150 -3.12 -3.77 11.33
CA ILE A 150 -4.03 -3.98 10.20
C ILE A 150 -5.43 -4.45 10.66
N PHE A 151 -5.51 -5.32 11.66
CA PHE A 151 -6.78 -5.73 12.26
C PHE A 151 -7.54 -4.55 12.86
N GLN A 152 -6.84 -3.64 13.58
CA GLN A 152 -7.44 -2.41 14.09
C GLN A 152 -7.71 -1.38 12.97
N THR A 153 -7.06 -1.45 11.79
CA THR A 153 -7.51 -0.73 10.59
C THR A 153 -8.91 -1.22 10.22
N TRP A 154 -9.02 -2.49 9.83
CA TRP A 154 -10.24 -3.08 9.28
C TRP A 154 -11.41 -3.07 10.26
N LYS A 155 -11.14 -3.13 11.58
CA LYS A 155 -12.16 -3.01 12.64
C LYS A 155 -12.66 -1.57 12.84
N HIS A 156 -11.88 -0.54 12.48
CA HIS A 156 -12.24 0.87 12.67
C HIS A 156 -12.53 1.64 11.38
N SER A 157 -12.53 0.96 10.23
CA SER A 157 -13.15 1.40 8.98
C SER A 157 -14.48 0.65 8.81
N PRO A 158 -15.66 1.30 8.92
CA PRO A 158 -16.97 0.68 8.73
C PRO A 158 -17.14 -0.21 7.50
N PRO A 159 -16.71 0.13 6.26
CA PRO A 159 -16.85 -0.77 5.11
C PRO A 159 -16.03 -2.06 5.28
N GLN A 160 -14.81 -1.95 5.81
CA GLN A 160 -13.93 -3.10 6.05
C GLN A 160 -14.41 -3.92 7.28
N ASN A 161 -15.02 -3.26 8.27
CA ASN A 161 -15.59 -3.89 9.47
C ASN A 161 -16.93 -4.57 9.18
N ALA A 162 -17.73 -4.05 8.24
CA ALA A 162 -18.93 -4.69 7.73
C ALA A 162 -18.60 -6.04 7.07
N ASN A 163 -17.46 -6.13 6.37
CA ASN A 163 -16.94 -7.40 5.89
C ASN A 163 -16.54 -8.33 7.04
N LEU A 164 -15.85 -7.84 8.09
CA LEU A 164 -15.51 -8.65 9.27
C LEU A 164 -16.75 -9.18 10.01
N LEU A 165 -17.81 -8.38 10.14
CA LEU A 165 -19.02 -8.66 10.92
C LEU A 165 -20.22 -9.19 10.09
N SER A 166 -20.02 -9.48 8.80
CA SER A 166 -21.04 -10.07 7.95
C SER A 166 -21.26 -11.57 8.27
N ASP A 167 -22.51 -11.95 8.54
CA ASP A 167 -22.94 -13.34 8.81
C ASP A 167 -22.92 -14.22 7.55
N LYS A 168 -22.92 -13.60 6.36
CA LYS A 168 -22.86 -14.24 5.04
C LYS A 168 -21.55 -15.02 4.86
N PHE A 169 -20.47 -14.60 5.53
CA PHE A 169 -19.13 -15.20 5.41
C PHE A 169 -18.85 -16.24 6.49
N LYS A 170 -18.17 -17.32 6.08
CA LYS A 170 -17.81 -18.50 6.88
C LYS A 170 -16.37 -18.94 6.66
N GLU A 171 -15.79 -18.56 5.54
CA GLU A 171 -14.45 -18.95 5.09
C GLU A 171 -13.59 -17.71 4.86
N ALA A 172 -12.29 -17.84 5.12
CA ALA A 172 -11.30 -16.78 4.93
C ALA A 172 -10.02 -17.31 4.26
N GLY A 173 -9.38 -16.45 3.47
CA GLY A 173 -7.99 -16.56 3.05
C GLY A 173 -7.27 -15.26 3.42
N ILE A 174 -6.07 -15.36 3.99
CA ILE A 174 -5.32 -14.20 4.48
C ILE A 174 -3.87 -14.37 4.05
N ALA A 175 -3.28 -13.28 3.55
CA ALA A 175 -1.92 -13.28 3.05
C ALA A 175 -1.16 -11.99 3.37
N LEU A 176 0.02 -12.14 3.96
CA LEU A 176 1.04 -11.10 4.01
C LEU A 176 2.10 -11.37 2.93
N ALA A 177 2.26 -10.42 2.00
CA ALA A 177 3.47 -10.33 1.19
C ALA A 177 4.37 -9.22 1.73
N SER A 178 5.70 -9.42 1.69
CA SER A 178 6.65 -8.41 2.14
C SER A 178 7.95 -8.43 1.35
N ASP A 179 8.53 -7.25 1.09
CA ASP A 179 9.93 -7.10 0.72
C ASP A 179 10.71 -6.43 1.87
N PRO A 180 11.53 -7.20 2.62
CA PRO A 180 12.38 -6.65 3.69
C PRO A 180 13.48 -5.69 3.22
N ALA A 181 13.78 -5.58 1.92
CA ALA A 181 14.77 -4.64 1.41
C ALA A 181 14.21 -3.21 1.22
N SER A 182 12.90 -3.09 0.98
CA SER A 182 12.17 -1.83 0.86
C SER A 182 11.22 -1.54 2.05
N ASP A 183 11.28 -2.38 3.09
CA ASP A 183 10.36 -2.41 4.26
C ASP A 183 8.87 -2.33 3.87
N SER A 184 8.52 -2.93 2.73
CA SER A 184 7.18 -2.90 2.14
C SER A 184 6.39 -4.12 2.55
N TYR A 185 5.14 -3.91 2.97
CA TYR A 185 4.20 -4.95 3.44
C TYR A 185 2.83 -4.76 2.77
N TYR A 186 2.21 -5.84 2.31
CA TYR A 186 0.89 -5.82 1.67
C TYR A 186 0.02 -6.96 2.20
N TRP A 187 -1.22 -6.64 2.55
CA TRP A 187 -2.18 -7.52 3.19
C TRP A 187 -3.43 -7.70 2.34
N THR A 188 -3.90 -8.94 2.25
CA THR A 188 -5.19 -9.31 1.65
C THR A 188 -5.93 -10.22 2.62
N LEU A 189 -7.22 -9.95 2.83
CA LEU A 189 -8.20 -10.84 3.44
C LEU A 189 -9.30 -11.07 2.41
N ASP A 190 -9.35 -12.26 1.82
CA ASP A 190 -10.46 -12.75 1.00
C ASP A 190 -11.48 -13.47 1.89
N LEU A 191 -12.76 -13.20 1.67
CA LEU A 191 -13.89 -13.74 2.46
C LEU A 191 -14.88 -14.47 1.55
N GLY A 192 -15.47 -15.56 2.06
CA GLY A 192 -16.42 -16.37 1.31
C GLY A 192 -17.51 -17.03 2.17
N GLY A 193 -18.70 -17.21 1.59
CA GLY A 193 -19.86 -17.82 2.23
C GLY A 193 -19.97 -19.35 2.13
N GLY A 194 -18.89 -20.03 1.73
CA GLY A 194 -18.85 -21.46 1.40
C GLY A 194 -19.11 -22.40 2.58
N THR A 195 -19.33 -23.68 2.29
CA THR A 195 -19.63 -24.71 3.29
C THR A 195 -18.49 -25.69 3.50
N VAL A 196 -17.37 -25.15 3.96
CA VAL A 196 -16.28 -25.81 4.71
C VAL A 196 -15.79 -27.12 4.10
N THR A 197 -14.92 -27.03 3.10
CA THR A 197 -13.90 -28.07 2.89
C THR A 197 -12.92 -28.03 4.07
N MET A 198 -13.13 -28.90 5.08
CA MET A 198 -12.25 -29.04 6.23
C MET A 198 -10.89 -29.64 5.84
N THR A 199 -9.97 -28.82 5.38
CA THR A 199 -8.53 -29.12 5.50
C THR A 199 -8.14 -28.85 6.97
N PRO A 200 -7.51 -29.81 7.69
CA PRO A 200 -7.03 -29.55 9.05
C PRO A 200 -5.95 -28.47 9.03
N THR A 201 -5.93 -27.62 10.07
CA THR A 201 -5.06 -26.43 10.18
C THR A 201 -3.63 -26.71 9.69
N PRO A 202 -3.16 -26.03 8.62
CA PRO A 202 -1.80 -26.16 8.13
C PRO A 202 -0.75 -25.94 9.24
N SER A 203 0.29 -26.77 9.25
CA SER A 203 1.24 -26.89 10.34
C SER A 203 1.97 -25.59 10.66
N ILE A 204 1.60 -24.94 11.77
CA ILE A 204 2.24 -23.72 12.26
C ILE A 204 3.71 -24.02 12.63
N ILE A 205 4.65 -23.47 11.87
CA ILE A 205 6.08 -23.52 12.19
C ILE A 205 6.45 -22.27 13.00
N ILE A 206 6.85 -22.48 14.25
CA ILE A 206 7.33 -21.42 15.14
C ILE A 206 8.79 -21.09 14.78
N THR A 207 9.01 -20.19 13.82
CA THR A 207 10.37 -19.73 13.49
C THR A 207 11.01 -19.02 14.69
N PRO A 208 12.14 -19.51 15.24
CA PRO A 208 12.77 -18.89 16.40
C PRO A 208 13.39 -17.53 16.02
N THR A 209 13.15 -16.52 16.84
CA THR A 209 13.71 -15.18 16.66
C THR A 209 15.25 -15.20 16.70
N PRO A 210 15.96 -14.73 15.66
CA PRO A 210 17.41 -14.62 15.74
C PRO A 210 17.80 -13.50 16.71
N THR A 211 18.53 -13.86 17.77
CA THR A 211 19.09 -12.89 18.72
C THR A 211 20.08 -11.98 18.01
N GLN A 212 19.71 -10.72 17.78
CA GLN A 212 20.63 -9.73 17.18
C GLN A 212 21.75 -9.39 18.16
N ALA A 213 22.99 -9.55 17.73
CA ALA A 213 24.16 -9.11 18.48
C ALA A 213 24.35 -7.60 18.31
N HIS A 214 24.35 -6.86 19.43
CA HIS A 214 24.59 -5.42 19.42
C HIS A 214 25.96 -5.07 18.81
N SER A 215 25.95 -4.18 17.82
CA SER A 215 27.16 -3.60 17.22
C SER A 215 27.25 -2.11 17.58
N SER A 216 28.43 -1.69 18.04
CA SER A 216 28.70 -0.33 18.55
C SER A 216 28.87 0.69 17.40
N PRO A 217 28.47 1.97 17.58
CA PRO A 217 28.63 3.01 16.55
C PRO A 217 30.09 3.41 16.29
N SER A 218 30.33 4.03 15.12
CA SER A 218 31.62 4.55 14.64
C SER A 218 31.45 6.01 14.14
N PRO A 219 32.48 6.89 14.15
CA PRO A 219 32.26 8.33 14.34
C PRO A 219 32.24 9.23 13.09
N PHE A 220 31.82 10.48 13.33
CA PHE A 220 31.81 11.67 12.47
C PHE A 220 33.14 12.01 11.76
N PRO A 221 33.05 12.76 10.64
CA PRO A 221 33.93 13.93 10.44
C PRO A 221 33.22 15.24 10.02
N THR A 222 33.95 16.36 10.10
CA THR A 222 33.47 17.72 10.40
C THR A 222 33.21 18.68 9.21
N ASN A 223 32.35 19.68 9.45
CA ASN A 223 32.01 20.89 8.67
C ASN A 223 33.14 21.61 7.89
N ARG A 224 32.79 22.24 6.74
CA ARG A 224 33.33 23.53 6.24
C ARG A 224 32.28 24.30 5.39
N PRO A 225 32.45 25.61 5.08
CA PRO A 225 31.31 26.54 4.96
C PRO A 225 30.97 27.12 3.56
N THR A 226 29.86 27.85 3.57
CA THR A 226 29.13 28.68 2.57
C THR A 226 29.94 29.69 1.73
N PRO A 227 29.46 30.00 0.50
CA PRO A 227 29.57 31.33 -0.11
C PRO A 227 28.22 32.02 -0.41
N THR A 228 28.26 33.34 -0.65
CA THR A 228 27.16 34.33 -0.52
C THR A 228 26.18 34.46 -1.70
N SER A 229 25.03 35.10 -1.43
CA SER A 229 23.87 35.43 -2.29
C SER A 229 24.02 36.60 -3.28
N THR A 230 23.21 36.61 -4.34
CA THR A 230 22.86 37.74 -5.23
C THR A 230 21.39 37.58 -5.71
N PRO A 231 20.57 38.64 -5.98
CA PRO A 231 19.10 38.54 -5.81
C PRO A 231 18.22 38.40 -7.08
N GLU A 232 17.00 37.88 -6.83
CA GLU A 232 15.64 38.25 -7.32
C GLU A 232 15.40 38.83 -8.74
N PRO A 233 14.34 38.32 -9.41
CA PRO A 233 13.39 39.13 -10.19
C PRO A 233 11.97 39.11 -9.60
N THR A 234 11.38 40.29 -9.40
CA THR A 234 10.12 40.52 -8.67
C THR A 234 8.85 40.13 -9.43
N PHE A 235 7.86 39.55 -8.72
CA PHE A 235 6.46 39.44 -9.17
C PHE A 235 5.46 39.68 -8.01
N ASP A 236 4.46 40.54 -8.26
CA ASP A 236 3.31 40.93 -7.41
C ASP A 236 2.22 41.41 -8.42
N PRO A 237 0.89 41.27 -8.19
CA PRO A 237 0.17 41.41 -6.92
C PRO A 237 -0.35 40.10 -6.29
N THR A 238 0.10 39.83 -5.07
CA THR A 238 -0.69 39.54 -3.86
C THR A 238 -2.15 39.03 -4.08
N PRO A 239 -2.44 37.74 -3.82
CA PRO A 239 -3.79 37.33 -3.42
C PRO A 239 -4.12 37.83 -2.01
N THR A 240 -5.37 38.18 -1.74
CA THR A 240 -5.80 38.71 -0.43
C THR A 240 -5.55 37.69 0.69
N THR A 241 -4.86 38.12 1.74
CA THR A 241 -4.42 37.24 2.83
C THR A 241 -5.59 36.79 3.73
N VAL A 242 -5.84 35.49 3.73
CA VAL A 242 -6.43 34.79 4.88
C VAL A 242 -5.49 35.02 6.08
N PRO A 243 -6.00 35.22 7.32
CA PRO A 243 -5.15 35.50 8.49
C PRO A 243 -4.03 34.47 8.67
N GLY A 244 -2.78 34.93 8.47
CA GLY A 244 -1.61 34.08 8.42
C GLY A 244 -1.21 33.57 9.81
N PHE A 245 -1.56 32.31 10.10
CA PHE A 245 -0.88 31.55 11.16
C PHE A 245 0.56 31.29 10.71
N THR A 246 1.54 31.93 11.35
CA THR A 246 2.94 31.53 11.27
C THR A 246 3.11 30.23 12.07
N PRO A 247 3.39 29.06 11.46
CA PRO A 247 3.50 27.82 12.20
C PRO A 247 4.69 27.86 13.15
N ASN A 248 4.53 27.29 14.35
CA ASN A 248 5.67 27.03 15.23
C ASN A 248 6.55 25.93 14.56
N PRO A 249 7.88 26.01 14.56
CA PRO A 249 8.75 24.92 14.09
C PRO A 249 8.67 23.59 14.90
N LEU A 250 7.64 23.42 15.73
CA LEU A 250 7.25 22.19 16.44
C LEU A 250 5.79 21.76 16.13
N ASP A 251 5.11 22.46 15.22
CA ASP A 251 3.74 22.16 14.79
C ASP A 251 3.78 21.10 13.68
N MET A 252 3.15 19.95 13.95
CA MET A 252 3.05 18.85 12.98
C MET A 252 2.21 19.30 11.77
N GLN A 253 2.68 18.98 10.57
CA GLN A 253 2.06 19.42 9.32
C GLN A 253 1.84 18.25 8.38
N PHE A 254 0.64 18.19 7.78
CA PHE A 254 0.30 17.21 6.75
C PHE A 254 0.15 17.89 5.40
N PHE A 255 0.86 17.41 4.39
CA PHE A 255 0.54 17.71 2.99
C PHE A 255 -0.58 16.75 2.55
N VAL A 256 -1.78 17.28 2.42
CA VAL A 256 -2.96 16.53 1.95
C VAL A 256 -2.97 16.55 0.43
N SER A 257 -3.29 15.41 -0.18
CA SER A 257 -3.62 15.29 -1.59
C SER A 257 -4.85 14.40 -1.73
N ALA A 258 -5.88 14.91 -2.41
CA ALA A 258 -7.17 14.25 -2.53
C ALA A 258 -7.69 14.30 -3.96
N LYS A 259 -8.19 13.15 -4.45
CA LYS A 259 -9.13 13.07 -5.55
C LYS A 259 -10.53 13.27 -4.98
N VAL A 260 -11.39 14.05 -5.63
CA VAL A 260 -12.81 14.17 -5.27
C VAL A 260 -13.63 13.49 -6.36
N ILE A 261 -14.41 12.48 -6.00
CA ILE A 261 -15.15 11.69 -6.99
C ILE A 261 -16.20 12.55 -7.70
N GLY A 262 -16.10 12.64 -9.03
CA GLY A 262 -16.90 13.54 -9.87
C GLY A 262 -16.20 14.84 -10.29
N ILE A 263 -15.04 15.18 -9.70
CA ILE A 263 -14.27 16.38 -10.01
C ILE A 263 -12.81 15.98 -10.33
N GLY A 264 -12.34 16.41 -11.50
CA GLY A 264 -11.01 16.11 -12.00
C GLY A 264 -11.01 15.07 -13.11
N GLU A 265 -10.08 14.12 -13.07
CA GLU A 265 -9.79 13.23 -14.21
C GLU A 265 -11.02 12.45 -14.71
N ASP A 266 -11.85 11.94 -13.79
CA ASP A 266 -13.05 11.14 -14.05
C ASP A 266 -14.37 11.94 -13.99
N GLY A 267 -14.30 13.27 -14.11
CA GLY A 267 -15.48 14.14 -14.07
C GLY A 267 -15.21 15.55 -14.58
N ASN A 268 -15.73 16.56 -13.88
CA ASN A 268 -15.54 17.95 -14.27
C ASN A 268 -14.10 18.42 -13.96
N ARG A 269 -13.35 18.79 -15.01
CA ARG A 269 -11.97 19.30 -14.87
C ARG A 269 -11.87 20.80 -14.59
N ASN A 270 -13.00 21.52 -14.58
CA ASN A 270 -13.12 22.94 -14.26
C ASN A 270 -14.24 23.16 -13.21
N PRO A 271 -14.04 22.73 -11.95
CA PRO A 271 -14.96 23.04 -10.86
C PRO A 271 -15.14 24.56 -10.68
N LYS A 272 -16.35 25.01 -10.34
CA LYS A 272 -16.61 26.43 -9.99
C LYS A 272 -15.93 26.80 -8.68
N HIS A 273 -15.89 25.90 -7.70
CA HIS A 273 -15.24 26.12 -6.42
C HIS A 273 -13.88 25.40 -6.38
N PHE A 274 -12.80 26.11 -6.73
CA PHE A 274 -11.41 25.62 -6.72
C PHE A 274 -10.85 25.30 -5.31
N THR A 275 -11.69 25.21 -4.28
CA THR A 275 -11.28 25.01 -2.89
C THR A 275 -12.29 24.14 -2.15
N ARG A 276 -11.80 23.29 -1.26
CA ARG A 276 -12.60 22.55 -0.27
C ARG A 276 -12.02 22.77 1.12
N TYR A 277 -12.89 22.91 2.11
CA TYR A 277 -12.51 22.86 3.52
C TYR A 277 -12.29 21.40 3.91
N VAL A 278 -11.26 21.12 4.71
CA VAL A 278 -11.03 19.79 5.28
C VAL A 278 -10.73 19.86 6.76
N THR A 279 -11.35 18.93 7.48
CA THR A 279 -10.99 18.52 8.83
C THR A 279 -10.15 17.25 8.72
N VAL A 280 -8.99 17.21 9.37
CA VAL A 280 -8.12 16.05 9.39
C VAL A 280 -7.85 15.65 10.84
N SER A 281 -8.17 14.40 11.16
CA SER A 281 -8.22 13.86 12.52
C SER A 281 -7.18 12.75 12.68
N ILE A 282 -6.35 12.88 13.71
CA ILE A 282 -5.29 11.93 14.08
C ILE A 282 -5.79 11.08 15.25
N TYR A 283 -5.73 9.76 15.09
CA TYR A 283 -6.16 8.79 16.10
C TYR A 283 -5.01 7.85 16.50
N ASP A 284 -4.98 7.46 17.77
CA ASP A 284 -4.08 6.42 18.25
C ASP A 284 -4.57 5.01 17.90
N MET A 285 -3.75 4.00 18.23
CA MET A 285 -4.05 2.58 17.97
C MET A 285 -5.30 2.06 18.69
N ASP A 286 -5.80 2.78 19.70
CA ASP A 286 -7.01 2.43 20.46
C ASP A 286 -8.28 3.14 19.92
N ASN A 287 -8.20 3.81 18.75
CA ASN A 287 -9.30 4.60 18.16
C ASN A 287 -9.77 5.74 19.10
N LYS A 288 -8.82 6.40 19.76
CA LYS A 288 -9.07 7.64 20.48
C LYS A 288 -8.50 8.81 19.68
N LEU A 289 -9.30 9.87 19.56
CA LEU A 289 -8.89 11.12 18.91
C LEU A 289 -7.73 11.75 19.70
N VAL A 290 -6.57 11.85 19.08
CA VAL A 290 -5.35 12.46 19.64
C VAL A 290 -5.31 13.95 19.30
N LYS A 291 -5.62 14.29 18.05
CA LYS A 291 -5.59 15.66 17.55
C LYS A 291 -6.51 15.83 16.36
N GLU A 292 -6.97 17.06 16.16
CA GLU A 292 -7.64 17.48 14.95
C GLU A 292 -6.98 18.77 14.45
N GLY A 293 -6.88 18.89 13.12
CA GLY A 293 -6.38 20.04 12.40
C GLY A 293 -7.35 20.38 11.28
N ASN A 294 -7.49 21.66 10.96
CA ASN A 294 -8.44 22.15 9.96
C ASN A 294 -7.69 23.01 8.93
N GLY A 295 -8.11 22.95 7.67
CA GLY A 295 -7.46 23.69 6.59
C GLY A 295 -8.25 23.68 5.29
N TYR A 296 -7.59 24.11 4.21
CA TYR A 296 -8.16 24.16 2.88
C TYR A 296 -7.27 23.42 1.89
N ILE A 297 -7.89 22.66 1.00
CA ILE A 297 -7.26 22.05 -0.16
C ILE A 297 -7.76 22.73 -1.43
N ILE A 298 -6.84 22.99 -2.37
CA ILE A 298 -7.05 23.79 -3.57
C ILE A 298 -6.89 22.89 -4.80
N TYR A 299 -7.81 23.00 -5.76
CA TYR A 299 -7.78 22.23 -7.00
C TYR A 299 -6.64 22.71 -7.91
N ASP A 300 -5.82 21.77 -8.38
CA ASP A 300 -4.59 22.02 -9.12
C ASP A 300 -4.67 21.65 -10.62
N ARG A 301 -3.53 21.77 -11.33
CA ARG A 301 -3.43 21.48 -12.77
C ARG A 301 -3.25 19.98 -13.07
N GLU A 302 -3.06 19.15 -12.05
CA GLU A 302 -2.97 17.69 -12.14
C GLU A 302 -4.36 17.05 -11.92
N ASN A 303 -5.39 17.89 -11.73
CA ASN A 303 -6.79 17.53 -11.48
C ASN A 303 -7.03 16.98 -10.06
N LEU A 304 -6.22 17.40 -9.09
CA LEU A 304 -6.29 16.99 -7.68
C LEU A 304 -6.47 18.19 -6.75
N PHE A 305 -7.07 17.96 -5.57
CA PHE A 305 -7.11 18.95 -4.51
C PHE A 305 -5.92 18.75 -3.56
N ARG A 306 -5.09 19.78 -3.36
CA ARG A 306 -3.90 19.72 -2.50
C ARG A 306 -3.81 20.88 -1.52
N GLY A 307 -3.21 20.67 -0.36
CA GLY A 307 -3.04 21.72 0.66
C GLY A 307 -2.26 21.26 1.88
N ILE A 308 -1.97 22.18 2.79
CA ILE A 308 -1.32 21.87 4.07
C ILE A 308 -2.34 22.05 5.20
N VAL A 309 -2.44 21.03 6.05
CA VAL A 309 -3.19 21.10 7.31
C VAL A 309 -2.20 21.16 8.46
N HIS A 310 -2.35 22.19 9.30
CA HIS A 310 -1.50 22.45 10.45
C HIS A 310 -2.13 21.89 11.72
N PHE A 311 -1.30 21.25 12.54
CA PHE A 311 -1.65 20.75 13.87
C PHE A 311 -0.71 21.42 14.88
N GLY A 312 -1.16 21.59 16.12
CA GLY A 312 -0.23 21.86 17.23
C GLY A 312 0.73 20.68 17.46
N PRO A 313 1.55 20.73 18.52
CA PRO A 313 2.42 19.60 18.87
C PRO A 313 1.63 18.31 19.09
N VAL A 314 2.14 17.23 18.50
CA VAL A 314 1.71 15.84 18.60
C VAL A 314 2.98 15.00 18.78
N GLU A 315 2.96 13.96 19.61
CA GLU A 315 4.16 13.15 19.86
C GLU A 315 4.49 12.27 18.65
N ASN A 316 5.78 11.98 18.39
CA ASN A 316 6.15 11.06 17.31
C ASN A 316 5.66 9.64 17.67
N GLY A 317 4.93 9.01 16.77
CA GLY A 317 4.24 7.74 17.04
C GLY A 317 3.62 7.14 15.79
N ILE A 318 2.96 5.99 15.97
CA ILE A 318 2.18 5.32 14.92
C ILE A 318 0.71 5.66 15.12
N TYR A 319 0.13 6.36 14.15
CA TYR A 319 -1.25 6.85 14.17
C TYR A 319 -1.94 6.48 12.87
N TYR A 320 -3.28 6.44 12.88
CA TYR A 320 -4.03 6.54 11.65
C TYR A 320 -4.71 7.91 11.52
N ILE A 321 -5.00 8.27 10.27
CA ILE A 321 -5.48 9.60 9.89
C ILE A 321 -6.78 9.42 9.15
N LYS A 322 -7.78 10.25 9.48
CA LYS A 322 -9.05 10.35 8.74
C LYS A 322 -9.26 11.79 8.27
N ILE A 323 -9.70 11.95 7.02
CA ILE A 323 -9.99 13.23 6.37
C ILE A 323 -11.49 13.32 6.15
N LEU A 324 -12.08 14.47 6.50
CA LEU A 324 -13.47 14.80 6.24
C LEU A 324 -13.54 16.13 5.48
N SER A 325 -14.38 16.18 4.44
CA SER A 325 -14.86 17.44 3.86
C SER A 325 -16.38 17.49 4.04
N PRO A 326 -17.01 18.67 4.21
CA PRO A 326 -18.45 18.74 4.42
C PRO A 326 -19.25 18.05 3.32
N ARG A 327 -20.23 17.22 3.71
CA ARG A 327 -21.08 16.39 2.84
C ARG A 327 -20.36 15.33 1.98
N MET A 328 -19.15 14.96 2.41
CA MET A 328 -18.42 13.82 1.87
C MET A 328 -18.27 12.76 2.97
N LEU A 329 -18.23 11.49 2.58
CA LEU A 329 -17.83 10.44 3.50
C LEU A 329 -16.43 10.74 4.07
N LYS A 330 -16.26 10.48 5.37
CA LYS A 330 -14.94 10.48 5.98
C LYS A 330 -14.10 9.39 5.32
N ALA A 331 -12.85 9.70 5.00
CA ALA A 331 -11.93 8.81 4.32
C ALA A 331 -10.68 8.57 5.18
N ILE A 332 -10.32 7.31 5.39
CA ILE A 332 -9.06 6.91 6.03
C ILE A 332 -7.92 7.05 5.02
N VAL A 333 -6.76 7.50 5.50
CA VAL A 333 -5.60 7.73 4.65
C VAL A 333 -4.81 6.42 4.52
N GLU A 334 -5.12 5.59 3.52
CA GLU A 334 -4.49 4.26 3.33
C GLU A 334 -3.02 4.29 2.81
N PRO A 335 -2.13 3.37 3.24
CA PRO A 335 -2.27 2.45 4.37
C PRO A 335 -2.49 3.19 5.68
N ALA A 336 -3.45 2.72 6.47
CA ALA A 336 -4.07 3.53 7.51
C ALA A 336 -3.07 4.05 8.55
N PHE A 337 -2.15 3.18 9.00
CA PHE A 337 -1.20 3.50 10.05
C PHE A 337 0.14 4.01 9.52
N ARG A 338 0.61 5.12 10.08
CA ARG A 338 1.85 5.81 9.69
C ARG A 338 2.67 6.20 10.91
N ALA A 339 3.98 6.02 10.79
CA ALA A 339 4.92 6.70 11.66
C ALA A 339 4.94 8.20 11.28
N LEU A 340 4.64 9.08 12.23
CA LEU A 340 4.63 10.54 12.02
C LEU A 340 5.78 11.21 12.78
N ASP A 341 6.42 12.18 12.14
CA ASP A 341 7.41 13.06 12.79
C ASP A 341 6.87 14.48 12.92
N SER A 342 6.81 14.97 14.16
CA SER A 342 6.31 16.29 14.55
C SER A 342 7.11 17.47 13.98
N LYS A 343 8.31 17.22 13.45
CA LYS A 343 9.26 18.27 13.03
C LYS A 343 9.32 18.50 11.52
N ILE A 344 8.54 17.75 10.73
CA ILE A 344 8.56 17.82 9.27
C ILE A 344 7.16 17.93 8.68
N LEU A 345 7.10 18.28 7.39
CA LEU A 345 5.91 18.11 6.57
C LEU A 345 5.76 16.62 6.25
N ASN A 346 4.78 15.96 6.87
CA ASN A 346 4.44 14.57 6.58
C ASN A 346 3.57 14.55 5.31
N ILE A 347 4.04 13.87 4.25
CA ILE A 347 3.30 13.79 3.00
C ILE A 347 2.32 12.63 3.08
N LEU A 348 1.02 12.92 2.94
CA LEU A 348 0.00 11.89 2.89
C LEU A 348 -0.13 11.35 1.46
N PRO A 349 -0.36 10.04 1.27
CA PRO A 349 -0.78 9.49 -0.03
C PRO A 349 -2.06 10.13 -0.56
N LEU A 350 -2.35 9.85 -1.83
CA LEU A 350 -3.57 10.30 -2.48
C LEU A 350 -4.79 9.61 -1.85
N VAL A 351 -5.65 10.41 -1.22
CA VAL A 351 -6.94 9.97 -0.67
C VAL A 351 -8.04 10.14 -1.72
N THR A 352 -9.05 9.28 -1.72
CA THR A 352 -10.28 9.49 -2.49
C THR A 352 -11.38 9.97 -1.55
N LEU A 353 -11.92 11.16 -1.81
CA LEU A 353 -13.09 11.70 -1.11
C LEU A 353 -14.35 11.42 -1.93
N ILE A 354 -15.34 10.80 -1.29
CA ILE A 354 -16.59 10.36 -1.91
C ILE A 354 -17.71 11.30 -1.47
N GLN A 355 -18.39 11.90 -2.44
CA GLN A 355 -19.48 12.85 -2.22
C GLN A 355 -20.82 12.10 -2.16
N GLY A 356 -21.76 12.58 -1.34
CA GLY A 356 -23.11 12.00 -1.28
C GLY A 356 -23.69 11.85 0.12
N ASP A 357 -22.90 12.07 1.17
CA ASP A 357 -23.35 12.16 2.56
C ASP A 357 -24.03 13.52 2.80
N ILE A 358 -25.18 13.73 2.15
CA ILE A 358 -25.91 15.00 2.16
C ILE A 358 -26.49 15.25 3.56
N ASN A 359 -26.79 14.21 4.32
CA ASN A 359 -27.35 14.32 5.66
C ASN A 359 -26.28 14.56 6.76
N ALA A 360 -25.02 14.12 6.54
CA ALA A 360 -23.87 14.11 7.46
C ALA A 360 -23.95 13.09 8.61
N ASP A 361 -24.38 11.86 8.33
CA ASP A 361 -24.30 10.71 9.25
C ASP A 361 -23.15 9.74 8.93
N ASN A 362 -22.32 10.06 7.92
CA ASN A 362 -21.18 9.25 7.47
C ASN A 362 -21.58 7.93 6.77
N VAL A 363 -22.77 7.91 6.16
CA VAL A 363 -23.25 6.86 5.23
C VAL A 363 -23.70 7.54 3.93
N ILE A 364 -23.78 6.79 2.83
CA ILE A 364 -24.55 7.16 1.63
C ILE A 364 -25.66 6.13 1.46
N ASP A 365 -26.90 6.51 1.76
CA ASP A 365 -28.04 5.58 1.71
C ASP A 365 -29.30 6.19 1.02
N ILE A 366 -30.45 5.55 1.20
CA ILE A 366 -31.72 6.00 0.63
C ILE A 366 -32.19 7.36 1.18
N ALA A 367 -31.74 7.80 2.36
CA ALA A 367 -32.02 9.12 2.92
C ALA A 367 -31.37 10.23 2.07
N ASP A 368 -30.08 10.14 1.79
CA ASP A 368 -29.35 11.10 0.96
C ASP A 368 -29.91 11.13 -0.47
N TYR A 369 -30.16 9.95 -1.04
CA TYR A 369 -30.84 9.80 -2.31
C TYR A 369 -32.20 10.53 -2.35
N ASN A 370 -33.00 10.44 -1.28
CA ASN A 370 -34.28 11.17 -1.17
C ASN A 370 -34.09 12.69 -1.04
N ILE A 371 -33.04 13.15 -0.35
CA ILE A 371 -32.69 14.58 -0.26
C ILE A 371 -32.27 15.10 -1.65
N SER A 372 -31.42 14.34 -2.37
CA SER A 372 -30.99 14.65 -3.75
C SER A 372 -32.17 14.74 -4.71
N LEU A 373 -33.08 13.76 -4.68
CA LEU A 373 -34.34 13.81 -5.43
C LEU A 373 -35.20 15.03 -5.07
N GLY A 374 -35.07 15.61 -3.88
CA GLY A 374 -35.72 16.86 -3.48
C GLY A 374 -35.22 18.10 -4.23
N CYS A 375 -33.95 18.12 -4.64
CA CYS A 375 -33.26 19.26 -5.25
C CYS A 375 -33.11 19.21 -6.80
N PHE A 376 -33.27 18.03 -7.39
CA PHE A 376 -33.05 17.74 -8.83
C PHE A 376 -33.83 18.67 -9.80
N GLN A 377 -33.16 19.13 -10.87
CA GLN A 377 -33.72 19.97 -11.95
C GLN A 377 -34.44 21.25 -11.43
N ASP A 378 -35.62 21.60 -11.96
CA ASP A 378 -36.32 22.87 -11.67
C ASP A 378 -36.87 22.98 -10.23
N LYS A 379 -36.68 21.95 -9.38
CA LYS A 379 -37.10 21.99 -7.99
C LYS A 379 -36.36 23.09 -7.23
N LYS A 380 -37.11 23.86 -6.45
CA LYS A 380 -36.55 24.81 -5.48
C LYS A 380 -36.31 24.09 -4.16
N CYS A 381 -35.05 23.81 -3.87
CA CYS A 381 -34.56 23.55 -2.51
C CYS A 381 -33.58 24.66 -2.14
N GLU A 382 -33.30 24.83 -0.84
CA GLU A 382 -32.39 25.88 -0.34
C GLU A 382 -30.91 25.49 -0.57
N ASP A 383 -30.63 24.19 -0.67
CA ASP A 383 -29.30 23.58 -0.61
C ASP A 383 -28.81 22.98 -1.94
N LYS A 384 -29.12 23.60 -3.09
CA LYS A 384 -28.72 23.05 -4.41
C LYS A 384 -27.22 22.76 -4.53
N ASN A 385 -26.38 23.62 -3.95
CA ASN A 385 -24.92 23.47 -3.96
C ASN A 385 -24.43 22.25 -3.15
N LEU A 386 -25.29 21.57 -2.37
CA LEU A 386 -24.93 20.33 -1.67
C LEU A 386 -25.08 19.07 -2.55
N ILE A 387 -25.71 19.19 -3.73
CA ILE A 387 -25.89 18.09 -4.70
C ILE A 387 -25.44 18.45 -6.12
N ASP A 388 -24.67 19.53 -6.26
CA ASP A 388 -23.83 19.89 -7.40
C ASP A 388 -22.49 19.15 -7.24
N PHE A 389 -22.51 17.83 -7.46
CA PHE A 389 -21.38 16.95 -7.17
C PHE A 389 -20.28 17.06 -8.22
N ASN A 390 -20.59 17.46 -9.44
CA ASN A 390 -19.56 17.78 -10.43
C ASN A 390 -19.00 19.22 -10.27
N ASP A 391 -19.58 20.06 -9.41
CA ASP A 391 -19.19 21.48 -9.21
C ASP A 391 -19.19 22.27 -10.54
N ASP A 392 -20.08 21.93 -11.48
CA ASP A 392 -20.36 22.73 -12.66
C ASP A 392 -21.47 23.77 -12.39
N GLY A 393 -22.15 23.68 -11.23
CA GLY A 393 -23.18 24.59 -10.74
C GLY A 393 -24.44 24.61 -11.59
N LEU A 394 -24.78 23.48 -12.19
CA LEU A 394 -26.13 23.04 -12.47
C LEU A 394 -26.58 22.07 -11.35
N THR A 395 -27.59 21.25 -11.62
CA THR A 395 -28.08 20.23 -10.68
C THR A 395 -28.88 19.20 -11.49
N ASP A 396 -28.18 18.30 -12.18
CA ASP A 396 -28.78 17.48 -13.23
C ASP A 396 -28.46 15.97 -13.14
N ILE A 397 -28.64 15.26 -14.26
CA ILE A 397 -28.45 13.83 -14.35
C ILE A 397 -26.98 13.40 -14.17
N ILE A 398 -26.00 14.29 -14.36
CA ILE A 398 -24.58 14.00 -14.12
C ILE A 398 -24.33 13.83 -12.61
N ASP A 399 -24.83 14.75 -11.78
CA ASP A 399 -24.74 14.67 -10.32
C ASP A 399 -25.44 13.42 -9.77
N TYR A 400 -26.64 13.15 -10.28
CA TYR A 400 -27.42 11.98 -9.92
C TYR A 400 -26.75 10.67 -10.36
N ASN A 401 -26.04 10.66 -11.49
CA ASN A 401 -25.21 9.52 -11.91
C ASN A 401 -23.94 9.36 -11.08
N ILE A 402 -23.35 10.46 -10.57
CA ILE A 402 -22.25 10.42 -9.60
C ILE A 402 -22.74 9.74 -8.32
N LEU A 403 -23.84 10.22 -7.74
CA LEU A 403 -24.44 9.62 -6.55
C LEU A 403 -24.82 8.14 -6.77
N LEU A 404 -25.38 7.79 -7.95
CA LEU A 404 -25.77 6.41 -8.27
C LEU A 404 -24.61 5.45 -8.55
N ARG A 405 -23.45 5.92 -9.03
CA ARG A 405 -22.23 5.08 -9.11
C ARG A 405 -21.79 4.65 -7.71
N ASP A 406 -21.97 5.53 -6.74
CA ASP A 406 -21.47 5.39 -5.38
C ASP A 406 -22.59 4.99 -4.38
N TYR A 407 -23.73 4.48 -4.90
CA TYR A 407 -24.94 4.15 -4.14
C TYR A 407 -24.98 2.71 -3.59
N TRP A 408 -23.93 1.92 -3.78
CA TRP A 408 -23.85 0.54 -3.25
C TRP A 408 -23.42 0.51 -1.77
N GLU A 409 -24.27 1.05 -0.88
CA GLU A 409 -24.13 1.03 0.59
C GLU A 409 -22.73 1.43 1.10
N TRP A 410 -22.19 2.55 0.60
CA TRP A 410 -20.91 3.08 1.11
C TRP A 410 -21.10 3.67 2.51
N GLN A 411 -20.46 3.03 3.50
CA GLN A 411 -20.22 3.62 4.81
C GLN A 411 -18.85 4.31 4.78
N GLY A 412 -18.75 5.50 5.34
CA GLY A 412 -17.47 6.21 5.49
C GLY A 412 -16.68 5.72 6.70
N ASP A 413 -15.44 6.16 6.81
CA ASP A 413 -14.47 5.73 7.83
C ASP A 413 -14.74 6.25 9.25
#